data_AF-A0A3A0CXA5-F1
#
_entry.id   AF-A0A3A0CXA5-F1
#
_cell.length_a   1.000
_cell.length_b   1.000
_cell.length_c   1.000
_cell.angle_alpha   90.00
_cell.angle_beta   90.00
_cell.angle_gamma   90.00
#
_symmetry.space_group_name_H-M   'P 1'
#
loop_
_entity.id
_entity.type
_entity.pdbx_description
1 polymer ?
#
loop_
_entity_poly.entity_id
_entity_poly.type
_entity_poly.pdbx_seq_one_letter_code
_entity_poly.pdbx_strand_id
1 'polypeptide(L)'
;GLRLIVDDANAVYPLTIDPIAQQAYLKASNTGASDWFGYSVAVSGDTVVVGAYREDSSATGVNGNGADNSAADSGAAYVFTGLGPDSDGDGVPDSLDGCPNDANKTAPGTCGCGTPDTDTDGDGTADCNDGCPNDPNLTTPNACGACGGLCGVGMAVSVPLTLCGLHRMRRSDRRRRAPGSAPTR
;
A
#
# COMPACT_ATOMS: atom_id res chain seq x y z
N GLY A 1 -43.72 -30.62 -37.20
CA GLY A 1 -42.65 -30.67 -36.18
C GLY A 1 -42.08 -29.29 -36.02
N LEU A 2 -41.87 -28.84 -34.78
CA LEU A 2 -41.25 -27.54 -34.49
C LEU A 2 -39.78 -27.59 -34.92
N ARG A 3 -39.33 -26.58 -35.68
CA ARG A 3 -37.93 -26.41 -36.09
C ARG A 3 -37.39 -25.16 -35.41
N LEU A 4 -36.47 -25.36 -34.48
CA LEU A 4 -35.67 -24.28 -33.92
C LEU A 4 -34.57 -23.93 -34.92
N ILE A 5 -34.49 -22.66 -35.30
CA ILE A 5 -33.38 -22.09 -36.09
C ILE A 5 -32.69 -21.11 -35.14
N VAL A 6 -31.42 -21.36 -34.85
CA VAL A 6 -30.56 -20.43 -34.12
C VAL A 6 -29.85 -19.58 -35.16
N ASP A 7 -30.09 -18.27 -35.13
CA ASP A 7 -29.43 -17.29 -35.98
C ASP A 7 -28.43 -16.52 -35.13
N ASP A 8 -27.13 -16.75 -35.38
CA ASP A 8 -25.99 -16.16 -34.69
C ASP A 8 -25.23 -15.18 -35.60
N ALA A 9 -25.82 -14.73 -36.72
CA ALA A 9 -25.14 -13.92 -37.72
C ALA A 9 -24.59 -12.57 -37.20
N ASN A 10 -25.04 -12.13 -36.02
CA ASN A 10 -24.52 -10.95 -35.32
C ASN A 10 -23.98 -11.27 -33.91
N ALA A 11 -23.75 -12.55 -33.61
CA ALA A 11 -23.10 -12.95 -32.38
C ALA A 11 -21.64 -12.47 -32.42
N VAL A 12 -21.36 -11.45 -31.62
CA VAL A 12 -19.99 -11.02 -31.34
C VAL A 12 -19.51 -11.88 -30.18
N TYR A 13 -18.51 -12.72 -30.43
CA TYR A 13 -17.77 -13.43 -29.39
C TYR A 13 -16.51 -12.61 -29.11
N PRO A 14 -16.48 -11.74 -28.08
CA PRO A 14 -15.30 -10.97 -27.75
C PRO A 14 -14.27 -11.91 -27.11
N LEU A 15 -13.58 -12.70 -27.93
CA LEU A 15 -12.32 -13.30 -27.52
C LEU A 15 -11.22 -12.29 -27.84
N THR A 16 -11.00 -11.35 -26.92
CA THR A 16 -9.83 -10.49 -26.98
C THR A 16 -8.64 -11.35 -26.57
N ILE A 17 -7.88 -11.84 -27.55
CA ILE A 17 -6.54 -12.35 -27.26
C ILE A 17 -5.68 -11.09 -27.19
N ASP A 18 -5.23 -10.71 -25.99
CA ASP A 18 -4.25 -9.63 -25.82
C ASP A 18 -3.13 -9.78 -26.86
N PRO A 19 -2.64 -8.69 -27.47
CA PRO A 19 -1.80 -8.74 -28.66
C PRO A 19 -0.61 -9.69 -28.44
N ILE A 20 -0.64 -10.89 -29.04
CA ILE A 20 0.36 -11.98 -29.00
C ILE A 20 1.59 -11.68 -28.14
N ALA A 21 1.36 -11.58 -26.83
CA ALA A 21 2.37 -11.40 -25.81
C ALA A 21 2.43 -12.72 -25.05
N GLN A 22 3.63 -13.23 -24.82
CA GLN A 22 3.78 -14.39 -23.96
C GLN A 22 3.44 -13.95 -22.53
N GLN A 23 2.22 -14.27 -22.07
CA GLN A 23 1.77 -13.95 -20.72
C GLN A 23 2.48 -14.83 -19.67
N ALA A 24 2.76 -16.10 -20.01
CA ALA A 24 3.48 -17.01 -19.13
C ALA A 24 4.35 -18.00 -19.91
N TYR A 25 5.44 -18.43 -19.28
CA TYR A 25 6.24 -19.57 -19.71
C TYR A 25 6.10 -20.69 -18.68
N LEU A 26 5.32 -21.72 -19.01
CA LEU A 26 5.13 -22.88 -18.15
C LEU A 26 6.21 -23.92 -18.44
N LYS A 27 6.98 -24.27 -17.41
CA LYS A 27 8.02 -25.31 -17.47
C LYS A 27 7.85 -26.29 -16.30
N ALA A 28 8.13 -27.56 -16.55
CA ALA A 28 8.32 -28.52 -15.47
C ALA A 28 9.42 -28.04 -14.51
N SER A 29 9.26 -28.35 -13.22
CA SER A 29 10.27 -28.10 -12.19
C SER A 29 11.49 -29.02 -12.33
N ASN A 30 11.29 -30.21 -12.90
CA ASN A 30 12.27 -31.25 -13.19
C ASN A 30 12.26 -31.57 -14.69
N THR A 31 13.00 -30.81 -15.49
CA THR A 31 13.08 -31.03 -16.94
C THR A 31 14.08 -32.15 -17.27
N GLY A 32 13.63 -33.40 -17.29
CA GLY A 32 14.41 -34.53 -17.80
C GLY A 32 14.31 -34.69 -19.31
N ALA A 33 15.32 -35.32 -19.90
CA ALA A 33 15.33 -35.63 -21.32
C ALA A 33 14.39 -36.80 -21.57
N SER A 34 13.42 -36.63 -22.47
CA SER A 34 12.41 -37.64 -22.82
C SER A 34 11.28 -37.79 -21.80
N ASP A 35 11.03 -36.84 -20.91
CA ASP A 35 9.88 -36.88 -19.99
C ASP A 35 8.56 -36.48 -20.69
N TRP A 36 8.67 -35.84 -21.86
CA TRP A 36 7.55 -35.37 -22.70
C TRP A 36 6.57 -34.45 -21.95
N PHE A 37 7.07 -33.52 -21.14
CA PHE A 37 6.27 -32.41 -20.62
C PHE A 37 5.52 -31.71 -21.76
N GLY A 38 4.21 -31.48 -21.57
CA GLY A 38 3.36 -30.88 -22.59
C GLY A 38 2.66 -31.90 -23.47
N TYR A 39 2.79 -33.20 -23.22
CA TYR A 39 2.10 -34.24 -24.00
C TYR A 39 0.58 -34.13 -23.93
N SER A 40 0.05 -33.74 -22.75
CA SER A 40 -1.36 -33.43 -22.56
C SER A 40 -1.51 -32.13 -21.78
N VAL A 41 -2.55 -31.35 -22.10
CA VAL A 41 -2.87 -30.09 -21.42
C VAL A 41 -4.37 -30.03 -21.16
N ALA A 42 -4.75 -29.64 -19.95
CA ALA A 42 -6.12 -29.31 -19.58
C ALA A 42 -6.14 -27.93 -18.92
N VAL A 43 -7.15 -27.12 -19.23
CA VAL A 43 -7.32 -25.77 -18.70
C VAL A 43 -8.71 -25.64 -18.10
N SER A 44 -8.79 -25.09 -16.89
CA SER A 44 -10.05 -24.76 -16.23
C SER A 44 -9.87 -23.49 -15.40
N GLY A 45 -10.53 -22.41 -15.80
CA GLY A 45 -10.35 -21.10 -15.16
C GLY A 45 -8.91 -20.61 -15.30
N ASP A 46 -8.30 -20.26 -14.17
CA ASP A 46 -6.90 -19.81 -14.03
C ASP A 46 -5.90 -20.97 -13.85
N THR A 47 -6.38 -22.21 -13.93
CA THR A 47 -5.59 -23.40 -13.65
C THR A 47 -5.30 -24.16 -14.94
N VAL A 48 -4.01 -24.48 -15.15
CA VAL A 48 -3.51 -25.31 -16.24
C VAL A 48 -2.86 -26.54 -15.65
N VAL A 49 -3.26 -27.73 -16.12
CA VAL A 49 -2.60 -28.99 -15.81
C VAL A 49 -1.87 -29.49 -17.04
N VAL A 50 -0.59 -29.78 -16.91
CA VAL A 50 0.27 -30.29 -17.98
C VAL A 50 0.78 -31.67 -17.61
N GLY A 51 0.58 -32.66 -18.50
CA GLY A 51 1.08 -34.01 -18.33
C GLY A 51 2.47 -34.21 -18.92
N ALA A 52 3.27 -35.04 -18.26
CA ALA A 52 4.54 -35.59 -18.74
C ALA A 52 4.48 -37.11 -18.55
N TYR A 53 4.03 -37.84 -19.58
CA TYR A 53 3.68 -39.26 -19.41
C TYR A 53 4.91 -40.18 -19.27
N ARG A 54 6.12 -39.69 -19.58
CA ARG A 54 7.39 -40.42 -19.45
C ARG A 54 8.28 -39.89 -18.33
N GLU A 55 7.71 -39.12 -17.42
CA GLU A 55 8.45 -38.73 -16.24
C GLU A 55 8.64 -39.98 -15.35
N ASP A 56 9.87 -40.20 -14.90
CA ASP A 56 10.24 -41.30 -14.04
C ASP A 56 10.20 -40.86 -12.57
N SER A 57 9.40 -41.51 -11.71
CA SER A 57 9.42 -41.25 -10.26
C SER A 57 8.69 -42.34 -9.46
N SER A 58 9.25 -42.76 -8.32
CA SER A 58 8.54 -43.63 -7.38
C SER A 58 7.65 -42.85 -6.40
N ALA A 59 7.58 -41.53 -6.52
CA ALA A 59 6.85 -40.68 -5.61
C ALA A 59 5.34 -40.93 -5.67
N THR A 60 4.70 -40.97 -4.49
CA THR A 60 3.25 -41.06 -4.37
C THR A 60 2.69 -39.76 -3.82
N GLY A 61 1.64 -39.22 -4.45
CA GLY A 61 0.96 -37.98 -4.00
C GLY A 61 1.45 -36.73 -4.72
N VAL A 62 1.14 -35.56 -4.15
CA VAL A 62 1.53 -34.24 -4.68
C VAL A 62 2.88 -33.79 -4.12
N ASN A 63 3.64 -33.01 -4.89
CA ASN A 63 4.94 -32.47 -4.49
C ASN A 63 5.97 -33.55 -4.08
N GLY A 64 5.99 -34.66 -4.83
CA GLY A 64 7.01 -35.70 -4.71
C GLY A 64 8.42 -35.21 -5.04
N ASN A 65 9.41 -36.06 -4.79
CA ASN A 65 10.79 -35.78 -5.19
C ASN A 65 10.94 -35.86 -6.72
N GLY A 66 10.90 -34.72 -7.41
CA GLY A 66 11.08 -34.65 -8.86
C GLY A 66 12.50 -34.97 -9.37
N ALA A 67 13.46 -35.31 -8.49
CA ALA A 67 14.76 -35.83 -8.90
C ALA A 67 14.85 -37.37 -8.81
N ASP A 68 13.86 -38.02 -8.19
CA ASP A 68 13.78 -39.47 -8.15
C ASP A 68 13.38 -39.98 -9.53
N ASN A 69 14.22 -40.82 -10.15
CA ASN A 69 13.97 -41.46 -11.45
C ASN A 69 13.92 -43.00 -11.32
N SER A 70 13.53 -43.52 -10.15
CA SER A 70 13.63 -44.96 -9.83
C SER A 70 12.49 -45.82 -10.38
N ALA A 71 11.43 -45.23 -10.93
CA ALA A 71 10.32 -45.94 -11.58
C ALA A 71 10.06 -45.38 -12.98
N ALA A 72 10.39 -46.17 -14.01
CA ALA A 72 10.36 -45.72 -15.40
C ALA A 72 8.94 -45.47 -15.94
N ASP A 73 8.76 -44.41 -16.73
CA ASP A 73 7.53 -43.99 -17.40
C ASP A 73 6.29 -43.98 -16.48
N SER A 74 6.48 -43.69 -15.18
CA SER A 74 5.37 -43.62 -14.20
C SER A 74 4.44 -42.44 -14.43
N GLY A 75 4.97 -41.39 -15.07
CA GLY A 75 4.27 -40.18 -15.43
C GLY A 75 4.14 -39.17 -14.29
N ALA A 76 4.02 -37.90 -14.66
CA ALA A 76 3.77 -36.80 -13.75
C ALA A 76 2.71 -35.83 -14.30
N ALA A 77 2.07 -35.08 -13.39
CA ALA A 77 1.17 -33.99 -13.70
C ALA A 77 1.65 -32.72 -12.99
N TYR A 78 1.78 -31.63 -13.75
CA TYR A 78 2.19 -30.31 -13.27
C TYR A 78 0.99 -29.40 -13.27
N VAL A 79 0.68 -28.81 -12.12
CA VAL A 79 -0.44 -27.90 -11.95
C VAL A 79 0.09 -26.48 -11.81
N PHE A 80 -0.36 -25.59 -12.69
CA PHE A 80 -0.07 -24.16 -12.67
C PHE A 80 -1.39 -23.43 -12.36
N THR A 81 -1.38 -22.53 -11.39
CA THR A 81 -2.54 -21.75 -10.95
C THR A 81 -2.25 -20.25 -11.07
N GLY A 82 -3.28 -19.41 -10.97
CA GLY A 82 -3.10 -17.96 -11.03
C GLY A 82 -2.72 -17.43 -12.41
N LEU A 83 -3.05 -18.16 -13.47
CA LEU A 83 -2.82 -17.75 -14.87
C LEU A 83 -3.98 -16.90 -15.42
N GLY A 84 -4.76 -16.29 -14.52
CA GLY A 84 -5.87 -15.42 -14.89
C GLY A 84 -5.39 -14.11 -15.52
N PRO A 85 -6.33 -13.24 -15.95
CA PRO A 85 -6.01 -11.87 -16.29
C PRO A 85 -5.24 -11.19 -15.15
N ASP A 86 -4.27 -10.38 -15.53
CA ASP A 86 -3.47 -9.53 -14.66
C ASP A 86 -3.48 -8.16 -15.33
N SER A 87 -4.39 -7.30 -14.86
CA SER A 87 -4.78 -6.06 -15.52
C SER A 87 -3.71 -4.97 -15.40
N ASP A 88 -2.85 -5.01 -14.38
CA ASP A 88 -1.76 -4.04 -14.18
C ASP A 88 -0.35 -4.63 -14.33
N GLY A 89 -0.21 -5.96 -14.41
CA GLY A 89 1.02 -6.65 -14.75
C GLY A 89 1.99 -6.81 -13.58
N ASP A 90 1.52 -6.80 -12.33
CA ASP A 90 2.37 -6.94 -11.14
C ASP A 90 2.72 -8.38 -10.76
N GLY A 91 2.10 -9.36 -11.43
CA GLY A 91 2.29 -10.78 -11.22
C GLY A 91 1.30 -11.41 -10.24
N VAL A 92 0.33 -10.66 -9.72
CA VAL A 92 -0.83 -11.17 -8.99
C VAL A 92 -2.06 -11.08 -9.90
N PRO A 93 -2.73 -12.21 -10.22
CA PRO A 93 -3.90 -12.17 -11.09
C PRO A 93 -5.05 -11.40 -10.43
N ASP A 94 -5.91 -10.77 -11.23
CA ASP A 94 -7.05 -9.93 -10.80
C ASP A 94 -7.95 -10.62 -9.76
N SER A 95 -8.05 -11.96 -9.81
CA SER A 95 -8.85 -12.76 -8.89
C SER A 95 -8.26 -12.89 -7.48
N LEU A 96 -6.96 -12.63 -7.35
CA LEU A 96 -6.18 -12.69 -6.11
C LEU A 96 -5.63 -11.31 -5.71
N ASP A 97 -5.89 -10.27 -6.51
CA ASP A 97 -5.43 -8.92 -6.28
C ASP A 97 -6.53 -8.04 -5.65
N GLY A 98 -6.22 -7.44 -4.50
CA GLY A 98 -7.10 -6.48 -3.83
C GLY A 98 -7.14 -5.11 -4.52
N CYS A 99 -6.20 -4.83 -5.41
CA CYS A 99 -6.13 -3.63 -6.24
C CYS A 99 -5.75 -3.94 -7.70
N PRO A 100 -6.64 -4.59 -8.49
CA PRO A 100 -6.35 -5.12 -9.83
C PRO A 100 -5.90 -4.11 -10.92
N ASN A 101 -5.72 -2.84 -10.58
CA ASN A 101 -5.30 -1.81 -11.52
C ASN A 101 -4.17 -0.93 -10.95
N ASP A 102 -3.54 -1.35 -9.86
CA ASP A 102 -2.42 -0.68 -9.19
C ASP A 102 -1.26 -1.66 -8.96
N ALA A 103 -0.35 -1.71 -9.94
CA ALA A 103 0.78 -2.63 -9.91
C ALA A 103 1.78 -2.45 -8.75
N ASN A 104 1.61 -1.42 -7.91
CA ASN A 104 2.45 -1.22 -6.72
C ASN A 104 1.81 -1.77 -5.45
N LYS A 105 0.54 -2.19 -5.50
CA LYS A 105 -0.22 -2.63 -4.32
C LYS A 105 -1.08 -3.82 -4.69
N THR A 106 -0.88 -4.94 -4.00
CA THR A 106 -1.77 -6.12 -4.13
C THR A 106 -2.94 -6.10 -3.13
N ALA A 107 -3.05 -5.02 -2.35
CA ALA A 107 -4.05 -4.85 -1.30
C ALA A 107 -4.35 -3.35 -1.09
N PRO A 108 -5.61 -2.96 -0.79
CA PRO A 108 -5.97 -1.54 -0.63
C PRO A 108 -5.20 -0.81 0.47
N GLY A 109 -4.86 -1.47 1.57
CA GLY A 109 -4.23 -0.79 2.71
C GLY A 109 -5.12 0.31 3.32
N THR A 110 -4.48 1.24 4.02
CA THR A 110 -5.12 2.35 4.76
C THR A 110 -5.58 3.47 3.83
N CYS A 111 -4.84 3.70 2.75
CA CYS A 111 -5.10 4.73 1.74
C CYS A 111 -5.92 4.24 0.53
N GLY A 112 -6.27 2.96 0.48
CA GLY A 112 -6.91 2.36 -0.68
C GLY A 112 -5.93 2.12 -1.84
N CYS A 113 -6.48 1.69 -2.98
CA CYS A 113 -5.70 1.48 -4.21
C CYS A 113 -5.30 2.81 -4.85
N GLY A 114 -4.16 2.84 -5.53
CA GLY A 114 -3.62 4.00 -6.24
C GLY A 114 -2.93 5.04 -5.35
N THR A 115 -2.97 4.87 -4.02
CA THR A 115 -2.33 5.77 -3.06
C THR A 115 -1.40 4.99 -2.12
N PRO A 116 -0.11 5.34 -2.03
CA PRO A 116 0.81 4.68 -1.10
C PRO A 116 0.39 4.84 0.35
N ASP A 117 0.59 3.81 1.17
CA ASP A 117 0.45 3.87 2.63
C ASP A 117 1.71 4.45 3.31
N THR A 118 2.38 5.40 2.65
CA THR A 118 3.57 6.07 3.18
C THR A 118 3.18 6.89 4.40
N ASP A 119 3.98 6.78 5.45
CA ASP A 119 3.93 7.60 6.67
C ASP A 119 5.28 8.33 6.72
N THR A 120 5.28 9.59 6.30
CA THR A 120 6.49 10.37 6.04
C THR A 120 7.20 10.77 7.33
N ASP A 121 6.48 10.98 8.44
CA ASP A 121 7.06 11.39 9.71
C ASP A 121 7.09 10.30 10.79
N GLY A 122 6.40 9.19 10.57
CA GLY A 122 6.46 7.99 11.40
C GLY A 122 5.57 8.05 12.64
N ASP A 123 4.50 8.85 12.64
CA ASP A 123 3.57 8.97 13.77
C ASP A 123 2.51 7.86 13.84
N GLY A 124 2.42 7.03 12.79
CA GLY A 124 1.46 5.95 12.64
C GLY A 124 0.24 6.31 11.80
N THR A 125 0.14 7.54 11.30
CA THR A 125 -0.90 8.01 10.38
C THR A 125 -0.31 8.11 8.98
N ALA A 126 -0.83 7.32 8.04
CA ALA A 126 -0.39 7.44 6.64
C ALA A 126 -0.69 8.84 6.08
N ASP A 127 0.19 9.36 5.23
CA ASP A 127 0.14 10.70 4.65
C ASP A 127 -1.23 11.04 4.01
N CYS A 128 -1.91 10.04 3.46
CA CYS A 128 -3.24 10.19 2.86
C CYS A 128 -4.35 10.54 3.86
N ASN A 129 -4.15 10.19 5.13
CA ASN A 129 -5.05 10.42 6.24
C ASN A 129 -4.48 11.41 7.26
N ASP A 130 -3.36 12.05 6.93
CA ASP A 130 -2.68 13.02 7.77
C ASP A 130 -2.84 14.45 7.21
N GLY A 131 -3.44 15.33 8.01
CA GLY A 131 -3.52 16.75 7.68
C GLY A 131 -2.19 17.48 7.75
N CYS A 132 -1.17 16.85 8.34
CA CYS A 132 0.17 17.35 8.59
C CYS A 132 1.27 16.29 8.38
N PRO A 133 1.46 15.77 7.15
CA PRO A 133 2.29 14.58 6.86
C PRO A 133 3.80 14.65 7.15
N ASN A 134 4.27 15.73 7.77
CA ASN A 134 5.69 15.92 8.08
C ASN A 134 5.91 16.35 9.55
N ASP A 135 4.85 16.38 10.36
CA ASP A 135 4.91 16.71 11.79
C ASP A 135 4.46 15.52 12.65
N PRO A 136 5.40 14.77 13.26
CA PRO A 136 5.11 13.52 13.94
C PRO A 136 4.32 13.68 15.25
N ASN A 137 3.88 14.90 15.57
CA ASN A 137 3.11 15.21 16.77
C ASN A 137 1.68 15.67 16.45
N LEU A 138 1.33 15.88 15.18
CA LEU A 138 0.06 16.45 14.78
C LEU A 138 -0.48 15.75 13.54
N THR A 139 -1.63 15.10 13.65
CA THR A 139 -2.34 14.50 12.50
C THR A 139 -3.35 15.46 11.85
N THR A 140 -3.56 16.62 12.47
CA THR A 140 -4.46 17.69 11.98
C THR A 140 -3.82 19.04 12.24
N PRO A 141 -4.02 20.03 11.34
CA PRO A 141 -3.51 21.37 11.57
C PRO A 141 -4.01 21.94 12.90
N ASN A 142 -3.14 22.64 13.62
CA ASN A 142 -3.51 23.28 14.88
C ASN A 142 -4.61 24.36 14.68
N ALA A 143 -5.06 25.01 15.76
CA ALA A 143 -6.10 26.05 15.69
C ALA A 143 -5.77 27.25 14.75
N CYS A 144 -4.50 27.40 14.37
CA CYS A 144 -4.02 28.40 13.42
C CYS A 144 -3.91 27.87 11.98
N GLY A 145 -4.29 26.61 11.73
CA GLY A 145 -4.20 25.94 10.43
C GLY A 145 -2.79 25.50 10.05
N ALA A 146 -1.86 25.38 11.00
CA ALA A 146 -0.47 25.03 10.72
C ALA A 146 -0.11 23.61 11.21
N CYS A 147 0.73 22.96 10.41
CA CYS A 147 1.47 21.75 10.72
C CYS A 147 2.85 22.17 11.23
N GLY A 148 3.08 22.04 12.53
CA GLY A 148 4.23 22.61 13.21
C GLY A 148 4.08 24.07 13.68
N GLY A 149 4.87 24.40 14.70
CA GLY A 149 4.99 25.74 15.26
C GLY A 149 4.01 26.07 16.38
N LEU A 150 4.49 26.77 17.41
CA LEU A 150 3.64 27.41 18.40
C LEU A 150 2.78 28.44 17.66
N CYS A 151 1.46 28.26 17.63
CA CYS A 151 0.49 29.34 17.39
C CYS A 151 1.03 30.57 18.13
N GLY A 152 1.39 31.61 17.36
CA GLY A 152 2.28 32.67 17.82
C GLY A 152 2.08 32.99 19.29
N VAL A 153 3.10 32.72 20.11
CA VAL A 153 3.22 33.25 21.47
C VAL A 153 3.43 34.76 21.40
N GLY A 154 2.43 35.45 20.84
CA GLY A 154 2.13 36.85 21.06
C GLY A 154 1.18 37.02 22.25
N MET A 155 0.92 35.97 23.04
CA MET A 155 0.41 36.15 24.40
C MET A 155 1.56 36.60 25.32
N ALA A 156 2.13 37.76 25.01
CA ALA A 156 2.32 38.72 26.07
C ALA A 156 0.91 39.03 26.58
N VAL A 157 0.41 38.23 27.53
CA VAL A 157 -0.58 38.74 28.47
C VAL A 157 0.18 39.83 29.20
N SER A 158 0.13 41.04 28.63
CA SER A 158 0.38 42.27 29.34
C SER A 158 -0.59 42.22 30.50
N VAL A 159 -0.11 41.75 31.65
CA VAL A 159 -0.76 42.03 32.93
C VAL A 159 -0.99 43.54 32.87
N PRO A 160 -2.25 44.02 32.83
CA PRO A 160 -2.46 45.44 32.86
C PRO A 160 -1.87 45.89 34.19
N LEU A 161 -0.81 46.70 34.10
CA LEU A 161 -0.28 47.45 35.22
C LEU A 161 -1.45 48.32 35.68
N THR A 162 -2.30 47.78 36.55
CA THR A 162 -3.46 48.48 37.10
C THR A 162 -2.91 49.36 38.20
N LEU A 163 -2.37 50.49 37.75
CA LEU A 163 -2.09 51.64 38.58
C LEU A 163 -3.43 52.30 38.93
N CYS A 164 -4.13 51.79 39.95
CA CYS A 164 -4.98 52.64 40.79
C CYS A 164 -5.45 51.93 42.06
N GLY A 165 -4.98 52.44 43.20
CA GLY A 165 -5.46 52.06 44.53
C GLY A 165 -4.62 52.74 45.60
N LEU A 166 -4.86 54.02 45.85
CA LEU A 166 -4.22 54.79 46.91
C LEU A 166 -4.30 54.05 48.25
N HIS A 167 -3.17 53.52 48.74
CA HIS A 167 -2.98 53.28 50.16
C HIS A 167 -2.22 54.46 50.77
N ARG A 168 -2.96 55.19 51.59
CA ARG A 168 -2.55 56.36 52.37
C ARG A 168 -1.45 55.95 53.36
N MET A 169 -0.19 55.88 52.91
CA MET A 169 0.94 55.76 53.83
C MET A 169 1.07 57.05 54.63
N ARG A 170 0.80 56.97 55.94
CA ARG A 170 1.13 58.03 56.89
C ARG A 170 2.65 58.22 56.87
N ARG A 171 3.12 59.35 56.33
CA ARG A 171 4.51 59.81 56.50
C ARG A 171 4.79 59.95 58.00
N SER A 172 5.63 59.06 58.52
CA SER A 172 6.25 59.23 59.82
C SER A 172 7.30 60.34 59.69
N ASP A 173 7.09 61.38 60.47
CA ASP A 173 7.82 62.63 60.48
C ASP A 173 9.26 62.41 61.01
N ARG A 174 10.28 62.53 60.15
CA ARG A 174 11.66 62.78 60.61
C ARG A 174 12.42 63.74 59.69
N ARG A 175 12.41 65.00 60.12
CA ARG A 175 13.55 65.95 60.23
C ARG A 175 14.19 66.50 58.94
N ARG A 176 13.76 67.73 58.62
CA ARG A 176 14.55 68.99 58.45
C ARG A 176 16.01 68.90 57.95
N ARG A 177 16.28 69.43 56.74
CA ARG A 177 17.25 70.51 56.41
C ARG A 177 17.19 70.76 54.88
N ALA A 178 16.59 71.85 54.42
CA ALA A 178 17.19 73.14 54.04
C ALA A 178 17.81 73.15 52.61
N PRO A 179 17.41 74.10 51.72
CA PRO A 179 17.87 74.19 50.33
C PRO A 179 18.94 75.28 50.11
N GLY A 180 19.68 75.19 48.99
CA GLY A 180 20.52 76.25 48.43
C GLY A 180 21.52 75.65 47.44
N SER A 181 21.36 75.85 46.12
CA SER A 181 22.09 76.86 45.30
C SER A 181 23.61 76.61 45.29
N ALA A 182 24.35 76.48 44.19
CA ALA A 182 24.22 77.02 42.84
C ALA A 182 25.31 76.34 41.93
N PRO A 183 25.48 76.73 40.65
CA PRO A 183 26.11 75.94 39.57
C PRO A 183 27.60 76.26 39.32
N THR A 184 28.22 75.48 38.42
CA THR A 184 29.13 75.87 37.31
C THR A 184 30.33 74.92 37.12
N ARG A 185 30.51 74.60 35.82
CA ARG A 185 31.66 74.03 35.09
C ARG A 185 32.06 72.58 35.34
#